data_AF-A0A2M8ARX4-F1
#
_entry.id   AF-A0A2M8ARX4-F1
#
_cell.length_a   1.000
_cell.length_b   1.000
_cell.length_c   1.000
_cell.angle_alpha   90.00
_cell.angle_beta   90.00
_cell.angle_gamma   90.00
#
_symmetry.space_group_name_H-M   'P 1'
#
loop_
_entity.id
_entity.type
_entity.pdbx_description
1 polymer ?
#
loop_
_entity_poly.entity_id
_entity_poly.type
_entity_poly.pdbx_seq_one_letter_code
_entity_poly.pdbx_strand_id
1 'polypeptide(L)'
;MAYDATKMADWQISEAAEVNMPTTEKWMDRLGLQKDEMLPMGRLSKLDFLKIIDRRKDRPDGKYIEVTAITPTPLGEGKSTTSCGLMEGLGKRGKNVGGALRQPSGGPTMNVKGTAAGGGNALLIPMTEFSLGLTGDINDIMNAHN
;
A
#
# COMPACT_ATOMS: atom_id res chain seq x y z
N MET A 1 5.49 -18.58 -2.88
CA MET A 1 5.38 -19.00 -4.30
C MET A 1 4.47 -17.97 -4.97
N ALA A 2 4.72 -17.60 -6.24
CA ALA A 2 3.82 -16.68 -6.93
C ALA A 2 2.49 -17.38 -7.22
N TYR A 3 1.38 -16.65 -7.12
CA TYR A 3 0.04 -17.10 -7.50
C TYR A 3 -0.16 -17.08 -9.01
N ASP A 4 -1.06 -17.91 -9.54
CA ASP A 4 -1.36 -17.94 -10.97
C ASP A 4 -2.34 -16.82 -11.34
N ALA A 5 -1.80 -15.65 -11.70
CA ALA A 5 -2.57 -14.47 -12.08
C ALA A 5 -3.37 -14.61 -13.38
N THR A 6 -3.20 -15.72 -14.13
CA THR A 6 -4.03 -16.02 -15.30
C THR A 6 -5.31 -16.77 -14.94
N LYS A 7 -5.36 -17.37 -13.74
CA LYS A 7 -6.48 -18.18 -13.25
C LYS A 7 -7.17 -17.58 -12.03
N MET A 8 -6.44 -16.83 -11.22
CA MET A 8 -6.95 -16.18 -10.02
C MET A 8 -7.23 -14.71 -10.30
N ALA A 9 -8.41 -14.24 -9.91
CA ALA A 9 -8.70 -12.82 -9.86
C ALA A 9 -7.85 -12.13 -8.77
N ASP A 10 -7.57 -10.83 -8.93
CA ASP A 10 -6.69 -10.10 -8.00
C ASP A 10 -7.16 -10.16 -6.54
N TRP A 11 -8.47 -10.17 -6.29
CA TRP A 11 -9.02 -10.28 -4.94
C TRP A 11 -8.75 -11.66 -4.31
N GLN A 12 -8.74 -12.73 -5.11
CA GLN A 12 -8.40 -14.08 -4.64
C GLN A 12 -6.91 -14.16 -4.29
N ILE A 13 -6.07 -13.47 -5.06
CA ILE A 13 -4.64 -13.38 -4.79
C ILE A 13 -4.41 -12.60 -3.49
N SER A 14 -5.11 -11.48 -3.29
CA SER A 14 -5.07 -10.73 -2.02
C SER A 14 -5.44 -11.63 -0.85
N GLU A 15 -6.62 -12.26 -0.90
CA GLU A 15 -7.14 -13.10 0.17
C GLU A 15 -6.18 -14.26 0.51
N ALA A 16 -5.62 -14.92 -0.50
CA ALA A 16 -4.64 -15.98 -0.29
C ALA A 16 -3.32 -15.46 0.32
N ALA A 17 -2.87 -14.26 -0.10
CA ALA A 17 -1.64 -13.64 0.40
C ALA A 17 -1.77 -13.12 1.84
N GLU A 18 -2.98 -12.76 2.26
CA GLU A 18 -3.29 -12.21 3.57
C GLU A 18 -2.89 -13.14 4.74
N VAL A 19 -2.89 -14.47 4.53
CA VAL A 19 -2.41 -15.47 5.51
C VAL A 19 -0.95 -15.23 5.93
N ASN A 20 -0.15 -14.65 5.04
CA ASN A 20 1.27 -14.39 5.25
C ASN A 20 1.57 -12.93 5.62
N MET A 21 0.54 -12.11 5.85
CA MET A 21 0.76 -10.72 6.25
C MET A 21 1.55 -10.66 7.56
N PRO A 22 2.61 -9.83 7.63
CA PRO A 22 3.30 -9.59 8.88
C PRO A 22 2.36 -8.93 9.89
N THR A 23 2.50 -9.30 11.16
CA THR A 23 1.81 -8.58 12.25
C THR A 23 2.37 -7.17 12.39
N THR A 24 1.63 -6.31 13.09
CA THR A 24 2.08 -4.96 13.45
C THR A 24 3.47 -4.96 14.08
N GLU A 25 3.75 -5.88 15.01
CA GLU A 25 5.05 -5.99 15.66
C GLU A 25 6.17 -6.35 14.69
N LYS A 26 5.89 -7.26 13.76
CA LYS A 26 6.86 -7.65 12.73
C LYS A 26 7.11 -6.51 11.74
N TRP A 27 6.11 -5.67 11.46
CA TRP A 27 6.29 -4.46 10.67
C TRP A 27 7.09 -3.39 11.41
N MET A 28 6.84 -3.19 12.71
CA MET A 28 7.63 -2.27 13.53
C MET A 28 9.12 -2.61 13.49
N ASP A 29 9.45 -3.90 13.67
CA ASP A 29 10.84 -4.38 13.60
C ASP A 29 11.45 -4.12 12.21
N ARG A 30 10.76 -4.54 11.13
CA ARG A 30 11.23 -4.35 9.75
C ARG A 30 11.46 -2.90 9.36
N LEU A 31 10.64 -1.98 9.87
CA LEU A 31 10.69 -0.56 9.55
C LEU A 31 11.56 0.24 10.55
N GLY A 32 12.00 -0.38 11.65
CA GLY A 32 12.72 0.29 12.73
C GLY A 32 11.87 1.35 13.44
N LEU A 33 10.59 1.05 13.64
CA LEU A 33 9.64 1.90 14.36
C LEU A 33 9.67 1.60 15.85
N GLN A 34 9.46 2.63 16.66
CA GLN A 34 9.25 2.52 18.09
C GLN A 34 7.80 2.14 18.38
N LYS A 35 7.56 1.54 19.55
CA LYS A 35 6.26 0.99 19.95
C LYS A 35 5.12 2.00 19.87
N ASP A 36 5.44 3.26 20.10
CA ASP A 36 4.52 4.40 20.18
C ASP A 36 4.52 5.25 18.90
N GLU A 37 5.07 4.74 17.80
CA GLU A 37 5.04 5.34 16.45
C GLU A 37 4.07 4.63 15.49
N MET A 38 3.56 3.46 15.86
CA MET A 38 2.60 2.70 15.07
C MET A 38 1.28 2.62 15.84
N LEU A 39 0.19 3.02 15.17
CA LEU A 39 -1.16 3.08 15.73
C LEU A 39 -1.98 1.93 15.12
N PRO A 40 -2.18 0.81 15.84
CA PRO A 40 -2.89 -0.35 15.30
C PRO A 40 -4.33 -0.03 14.93
N MET A 41 -4.76 -0.45 13.74
CA MET A 41 -6.09 -0.25 13.18
C MET A 41 -6.60 -1.59 12.62
N GLY A 42 -6.97 -2.50 13.51
CA GLY A 42 -7.34 -3.88 13.14
C GLY A 42 -6.17 -4.59 12.45
N ARG A 43 -6.36 -4.94 11.17
CA ARG A 43 -5.33 -5.61 10.33
C ARG A 43 -4.33 -4.64 9.71
N LEU A 44 -4.61 -3.34 9.80
CA LEU A 44 -3.79 -2.26 9.31
C LEU A 44 -3.20 -1.46 10.47
N SER A 45 -2.45 -0.42 10.16
CA SER A 45 -1.98 0.56 11.15
C SER A 45 -1.79 1.93 10.50
N LYS A 46 -2.04 2.98 11.27
CA LYS A 46 -1.53 4.33 10.95
C LYS A 46 -0.11 4.48 11.50
N LEU A 47 0.65 5.39 10.93
CA LEU A 47 1.96 5.79 11.46
C LEU A 47 1.85 7.20 12.05
N ASP A 48 2.43 7.40 13.23
CA ASP A 48 2.59 8.73 13.80
C ASP A 48 3.71 9.47 13.07
N PHE A 49 3.36 10.08 11.93
CA PHE A 49 4.31 10.73 11.04
C PHE A 49 5.12 11.82 11.75
N LEU A 50 4.48 12.64 12.59
CA LEU A 50 5.15 13.78 13.25
C LEU A 50 6.22 13.29 14.22
N LYS A 51 5.92 12.24 14.98
CA LYS A 51 6.87 11.63 15.89
C LYS A 51 8.04 10.95 15.16
N ILE A 52 7.74 10.22 14.09
CA ILE A 52 8.74 9.53 13.29
C ILE A 52 9.69 10.54 12.63
N ILE A 53 9.16 11.61 12.03
CA ILE A 53 9.98 12.57 11.29
C ILE A 53 10.84 13.44 12.23
N ASP A 54 10.33 13.84 13.41
CA ASP A 54 11.14 14.57 14.39
C ASP A 54 12.27 13.71 14.95
N ARG A 55 11.99 12.44 15.32
CA ARG A 55 13.03 11.51 15.78
C ARG A 55 14.09 11.24 14.72
N ARG A 56 13.71 11.23 13.45
CA ARG A 56 14.59 10.88 12.33
C ARG A 56 15.14 12.08 11.56
N LYS A 57 14.94 13.32 12.04
CA LYS A 57 15.31 14.55 11.33
C LYS A 57 16.80 14.67 10.96
N ASP A 58 17.69 14.03 11.72
CA ASP A 58 19.13 14.05 11.47
C ASP A 58 19.59 12.94 10.49
N ARG A 59 18.67 12.08 10.02
CA ARG A 59 19.00 11.04 9.06
C ARG A 59 18.94 11.61 7.63
N PRO A 60 19.91 11.28 6.77
CA PRO A 60 19.83 11.68 5.37
C PRO A 60 18.67 10.99 4.67
N ASP A 61 18.07 11.70 3.72
CA ASP A 61 17.01 11.15 2.87
C ASP A 61 17.49 9.94 2.05
N GLY A 62 16.56 9.03 1.81
CA GLY A 62 16.75 7.91 0.89
C GLY A 62 16.76 8.35 -0.57
N LYS A 63 16.83 7.37 -1.48
CA LYS A 63 16.63 7.64 -2.91
C LYS A 63 15.14 7.74 -3.21
N TYR A 64 14.76 8.79 -3.92
CA TYR A 64 13.40 8.98 -4.42
C TYR A 64 13.29 8.47 -5.86
N ILE A 65 12.29 7.61 -6.11
CA ILE A 65 12.00 7.06 -7.43
C ILE A 65 10.54 7.37 -7.75
N GLU A 66 10.31 8.18 -8.78
CA GLU A 66 8.98 8.48 -9.28
C GLU A 66 8.60 7.50 -10.40
N VAL A 67 7.44 6.86 -10.28
CA VAL A 67 6.88 6.01 -11.33
C VAL A 67 5.76 6.78 -12.03
N THR A 68 6.00 7.10 -13.31
CA THR A 68 5.04 7.80 -14.17
C THR A 68 4.58 6.91 -15.33
N ALA A 69 3.60 7.39 -16.10
CA ALA A 69 3.09 6.71 -17.29
C ALA A 69 2.82 7.73 -18.40
N ILE A 70 2.67 7.22 -19.62
CA ILE A 70 2.16 8.00 -20.75
C ILE A 70 0.71 8.46 -20.50
N THR A 71 0.17 9.28 -21.40
CA THR A 71 -1.25 9.65 -21.40
C THR A 71 -2.11 8.39 -21.35
N PRO A 72 -3.07 8.29 -20.40
CA PRO A 72 -3.86 7.08 -20.23
C PRO A 72 -4.64 6.69 -21.48
N THR A 73 -4.61 5.40 -21.80
CA THR A 73 -5.43 4.79 -22.85
C THR A 73 -6.50 3.86 -22.23
N PRO A 74 -7.56 3.49 -22.98
CA PRO A 74 -8.55 2.53 -22.50
C PRO A 74 -7.99 1.13 -22.17
N LEU A 75 -6.80 0.79 -22.66
CA LEU A 75 -6.15 -0.51 -22.41
C LEU A 75 -5.52 -0.58 -21.01
N GLY A 76 -5.29 0.57 -20.37
CA GLY A 76 -4.65 0.66 -19.05
C GLY A 76 -3.12 0.55 -19.11
N GLU A 77 -2.46 1.29 -18.23
CA GLU A 77 -0.98 1.44 -18.28
C GLU A 77 -0.24 0.68 -17.17
N GLY A 78 -0.96 0.05 -16.23
CA GLY A 78 -0.33 -0.75 -15.17
C GLY A 78 0.54 0.02 -14.18
N LYS A 79 0.42 1.35 -14.06
CA LYS A 79 1.30 2.18 -13.22
C LYS A 79 1.44 1.69 -11.77
N SER A 80 0.34 1.41 -11.07
CA SER A 80 0.38 0.91 -9.69
C SER A 80 1.03 -0.47 -9.60
N THR A 81 0.72 -1.37 -10.55
CA THR A 81 1.33 -2.70 -10.64
C THR A 81 2.84 -2.60 -10.83
N THR A 82 3.31 -1.70 -11.69
CA THR A 82 4.73 -1.41 -11.89
C THR A 82 5.39 -0.87 -10.63
N SER A 83 4.73 0.04 -9.90
CA SER A 83 5.25 0.54 -8.62
C SER A 83 5.42 -0.58 -7.59
N CYS A 84 4.40 -1.44 -7.41
CA CYS A 84 4.47 -2.58 -6.51
C CYS A 84 5.57 -3.57 -6.91
N GLY A 85 5.62 -3.95 -8.21
CA GLY A 85 6.62 -4.88 -8.72
C GLY A 85 8.06 -4.34 -8.60
N LEU A 86 8.25 -3.02 -8.78
CA LEU A 86 9.55 -2.38 -8.56
C LEU A 86 9.99 -2.47 -7.09
N MET A 87 9.08 -2.20 -6.15
CA MET A 87 9.36 -2.33 -4.71
C MET A 87 9.72 -3.78 -4.35
N GLU A 88 8.92 -4.75 -4.79
CA GLU A 88 9.16 -6.18 -4.55
C GLU A 88 10.49 -6.64 -5.16
N GLY A 89 10.79 -6.21 -6.40
CA GLY A 89 12.04 -6.52 -7.07
C GLY A 89 13.27 -5.95 -6.35
N LEU A 90 13.19 -4.71 -5.88
CA LEU A 90 14.24 -4.09 -5.07
C LEU A 90 14.41 -4.80 -3.72
N GLY A 91 13.31 -5.16 -3.06
CA GLY A 91 13.31 -5.93 -1.81
C GLY A 91 13.95 -7.31 -1.98
N LYS A 92 13.62 -8.02 -3.07
CA LYS A 92 14.24 -9.31 -3.44
C LYS A 92 15.75 -9.19 -3.70
N ARG A 93 16.24 -8.00 -4.06
CA ARG A 93 17.66 -7.67 -4.20
C ARG A 93 18.31 -7.15 -2.90
N GLY A 94 17.63 -7.26 -1.77
CA GLY A 94 18.15 -6.87 -0.46
C GLY A 94 18.21 -5.36 -0.23
N LYS A 95 17.46 -4.56 -0.99
CA LYS A 95 17.35 -3.12 -0.73
C LYS A 95 16.27 -2.86 0.32
N ASN A 96 16.56 -1.93 1.25
CA ASN A 96 15.52 -1.36 2.11
C ASN A 96 14.69 -0.40 1.27
N VAL A 97 13.48 -0.80 0.93
CA VAL A 97 12.59 -0.12 -0.01
C VAL A 97 11.17 -0.14 0.53
N GLY A 98 10.46 0.97 0.34
CA GLY A 98 9.03 1.10 0.53
C GLY A 98 8.48 2.02 -0.55
N GLY A 99 7.20 2.37 -0.45
CA GLY A 99 6.58 3.29 -1.40
C GLY A 99 5.31 3.92 -0.87
N ALA A 100 4.90 4.97 -1.56
CA ALA A 100 3.69 5.72 -1.28
C ALA A 100 2.75 5.61 -2.47
N LEU A 101 1.50 5.23 -2.21
CA LEU A 101 0.42 5.15 -3.17
C LEU A 101 -0.79 5.90 -2.61
N ARG A 102 -1.62 6.46 -3.49
CA ARG A 102 -2.82 7.20 -3.07
C ARG A 102 -3.90 6.23 -2.63
N GLN A 103 -4.59 6.56 -1.54
CA GLN A 103 -5.83 5.88 -1.16
C GLN A 103 -6.88 6.07 -2.26
N PRO A 104 -7.59 5.01 -2.70
CA PRO A 104 -8.69 5.13 -3.63
C PRO A 104 -9.93 5.69 -2.93
N SER A 105 -10.76 6.44 -3.69
CA SER A 105 -12.09 6.81 -3.22
C SER A 105 -13.00 5.57 -3.20
N GLY A 106 -13.86 5.46 -2.17
CA GLY A 106 -14.83 4.38 -2.07
C GLY A 106 -15.96 4.45 -3.10
N GLY A 107 -16.29 5.64 -3.63
CA GLY A 107 -17.37 5.81 -4.61
C GLY A 107 -17.18 4.98 -5.88
N PRO A 108 -16.03 5.10 -6.58
CA PRO A 108 -15.71 4.27 -7.75
C PRO A 108 -15.69 2.76 -7.46
N THR A 109 -15.26 2.35 -6.26
CA THR A 109 -15.22 0.94 -5.81
C THR A 109 -16.61 0.29 -5.85
N MET A 110 -17.65 1.05 -5.51
CA MET A 110 -19.03 0.56 -5.45
C MET A 110 -19.77 0.59 -6.80
N ASN A 111 -19.11 1.03 -7.88
CA ASN A 111 -19.73 1.20 -9.19
C ASN A 111 -19.02 0.35 -10.25
N VAL A 112 -18.15 0.96 -11.06
CA VAL A 112 -17.55 0.31 -12.25
C VAL A 112 -16.11 -0.14 -12.01
N LYS A 113 -15.41 0.48 -11.06
CA LYS A 113 -13.96 0.29 -10.90
C LYS A 113 -13.70 -0.70 -9.77
N GLY A 114 -12.97 -1.77 -10.05
CA GLY A 114 -12.35 -2.59 -9.01
C GLY A 114 -11.28 -1.81 -8.22
N THR A 115 -10.42 -2.51 -7.50
CA THR A 115 -9.38 -1.86 -6.71
C THR A 115 -8.31 -1.15 -7.57
N ALA A 116 -7.74 -0.07 -7.04
CA ALA A 116 -6.58 0.62 -7.64
C ALA A 116 -5.22 0.17 -7.05
N ALA A 117 -5.22 -0.98 -6.35
CA ALA A 117 -4.11 -1.49 -5.53
C ALA A 117 -2.92 -2.07 -6.33
N GLY A 118 -2.99 -2.16 -7.66
CA GLY A 118 -2.06 -2.95 -8.48
C GLY A 118 -2.80 -4.13 -9.11
N GLY A 119 -2.08 -5.21 -9.44
CA GLY A 119 -2.69 -6.41 -10.03
C GLY A 119 -1.74 -7.60 -10.15
N GLY A 120 -2.30 -8.79 -10.34
CA GLY A 120 -1.56 -10.04 -10.44
C GLY A 120 -0.87 -10.41 -9.13
N ASN A 121 0.46 -10.56 -9.14
CA ASN A 121 1.25 -10.79 -7.91
C ASN A 121 1.79 -9.50 -7.29
N ALA A 122 1.63 -8.36 -7.96
CA ALA A 122 2.15 -7.06 -7.54
C ALA A 122 0.98 -6.14 -7.19
N LEU A 123 0.40 -6.34 -6.00
CA LEU A 123 -0.72 -5.57 -5.48
C LEU A 123 -0.57 -5.28 -3.99
N LEU A 124 -1.28 -4.24 -3.53
CA LEU A 124 -1.41 -3.95 -2.10
C LEU A 124 -2.47 -4.85 -1.44
N ILE A 125 -2.12 -5.39 -0.28
CA ILE A 125 -2.99 -6.18 0.59
C ILE A 125 -3.09 -5.52 1.98
N PRO A 126 -4.20 -5.69 2.71
CA PRO A 126 -5.41 -6.39 2.32
C PRO A 126 -6.30 -5.50 1.43
N MET A 127 -6.79 -6.08 0.33
CA MET A 127 -7.47 -5.33 -0.73
C MET A 127 -8.80 -4.72 -0.27
N THR A 128 -9.52 -5.41 0.61
CA THR A 128 -10.82 -4.99 1.11
C THR A 128 -10.72 -3.68 1.89
N GLU A 129 -9.87 -3.64 2.91
CA GLU A 129 -9.66 -2.45 3.73
C GLU A 129 -9.09 -1.32 2.88
N PHE A 130 -8.11 -1.60 2.00
CA PHE A 130 -7.57 -0.57 1.09
C PHE A 130 -8.65 0.09 0.22
N SER A 131 -9.65 -0.68 -0.21
CA SER A 131 -10.72 -0.21 -1.11
C SER A 131 -11.94 0.36 -0.38
N LEU A 132 -12.14 -0.02 0.89
CA LEU A 132 -13.31 0.32 1.71
C LEU A 132 -12.96 1.20 2.91
N GLY A 133 -12.16 2.24 2.66
CA GLY A 133 -11.93 3.33 3.63
C GLY A 133 -10.57 3.29 4.34
N LEU A 134 -9.76 2.26 4.11
CA LEU A 134 -8.41 2.09 4.67
C LEU A 134 -8.43 2.25 6.19
N THR A 135 -7.91 3.37 6.69
CA THR A 135 -7.85 3.71 8.11
C THR A 135 -8.77 4.87 8.49
N GLY A 136 -9.75 5.19 7.64
CA GLY A 136 -10.76 6.23 7.86
C GLY A 136 -10.36 7.62 7.37
N ASP A 137 -9.20 7.80 6.73
CA ASP A 137 -8.64 9.12 6.43
C ASP A 137 -9.56 9.99 5.55
N ILE A 138 -10.20 9.39 4.53
CA ILE A 138 -11.20 10.10 3.70
C ILE A 138 -12.43 10.52 4.51
N ASN A 139 -12.85 9.73 5.50
CA ASN A 139 -13.99 10.08 6.36
C ASN A 139 -13.63 11.26 7.26
N ASP A 140 -12.42 11.28 7.82
CA ASP A 140 -11.93 12.39 8.64
C ASP A 140 -11.88 13.70 7.82
N ILE A 141 -11.39 13.62 6.56
CA ILE A 141 -11.40 14.77 5.63
C ILE A 141 -12.83 15.23 5.34
N MET A 142 -13.75 14.30 5.09
CA MET A 142 -15.15 14.63 4.82
C MET A 142 -15.82 15.31 6.01
N ASN A 143 -15.58 14.83 7.23
CA ASN A 143 -16.12 15.41 8.46
C ASN A 143 -15.54 16.80 8.77
N ALA A 144 -14.30 17.08 8.35
CA ALA A 144 -13.71 18.41 8.49
C ALA A 144 -14.20 19.40 7.42
N HIS A 145 -14.60 18.89 6.26
CA HIS A 145 -15.09 19.71 5.15
C HIS A 145 -16.53 20.18 5.35
N ASN A 146 -17.39 19.32 5.90
CA ASN A 146 -18.82 19.58 6.15
C ASN A 146 -19.06 20.28 7.49
#